data_AF-A0A2P5Y3F7-F1
#
_entry.id   AF-A0A2P5Y3F7-F1
#
_cell.length_a   1.000
_cell.length_b   1.000
_cell.length_c   1.000
_cell.angle_alpha   90.00
_cell.angle_beta   90.00
_cell.angle_gamma   90.00
#
_symmetry.space_group_name_H-M   'P 1'
#
loop_
_entity.id
_entity.type
_entity.pdbx_description
1 polymer ?
#
loop_
_entity_poly.entity_id
_entity_poly.type
_entity_poly.pdbx_seq_one_letter_code
_entity_poly.pdbx_strand_id
1 'polypeptide(L)'
;MGTVATFYCVGTTDTKLEELRFLAETVRSSLATFSSSSSSKVEVVIVDVSAGQKETESLSDFKFVTRNELLLCYSKSVGGNPIVLPDDRGEAVGVMSKALQHFIKKV
;
A
#
# COMPACT_ATOMS: atom_id res chain seq x y z
N MET A 1 -25.53 -6.16 -7.67
CA MET A 1 -24.10 -5.84 -7.88
C MET A 1 -23.40 -6.20 -6.57
N GLY A 2 -22.52 -7.20 -6.57
CA GLY A 2 -21.83 -7.61 -5.35
C GLY A 2 -20.80 -6.55 -4.93
N THR A 3 -20.76 -6.21 -3.66
CA THR A 3 -19.73 -5.31 -3.10
C THR A 3 -18.38 -6.00 -3.13
N VAL A 4 -17.33 -5.29 -3.57
CA VAL A 4 -15.94 -5.77 -3.45
C VAL A 4 -15.37 -5.21 -2.16
N ALA A 5 -14.89 -6.08 -1.27
CA ALA A 5 -14.16 -5.67 -0.08
C ALA A 5 -12.66 -5.64 -0.40
N THR A 6 -12.05 -4.47 -0.34
CA THR A 6 -10.61 -4.28 -0.60
C THR A 6 -9.84 -4.23 0.73
N PHE A 7 -8.80 -5.04 0.83
CA PHE A 7 -7.89 -5.11 1.97
C PHE A 7 -6.50 -4.64 1.57
N TYR A 8 -5.85 -3.86 2.43
CA TYR A 8 -4.52 -3.31 2.17
C TYR A 8 -3.47 -3.97 3.07
N CYS A 9 -2.50 -4.64 2.47
CA CYS A 9 -1.30 -5.14 3.13
C CYS A 9 -0.20 -4.09 2.99
N VAL A 10 0.09 -3.37 4.08
CA VAL A 10 0.99 -2.20 4.07
C VAL A 10 2.36 -2.59 4.63
N GLY A 11 3.44 -2.21 3.94
CA GLY A 11 4.79 -2.45 4.43
C GLY A 11 5.89 -1.78 3.60
N THR A 12 7.11 -1.85 4.11
CA THR A 12 8.30 -1.29 3.45
C THR A 12 8.91 -2.33 2.52
N THR A 13 8.61 -2.24 1.22
CA THR A 13 9.02 -3.25 0.23
C THR A 13 10.52 -3.26 -0.05
N ASP A 14 11.20 -2.12 0.10
CA ASP A 14 12.66 -2.01 -0.01
C ASP A 14 13.42 -3.00 0.88
N THR A 15 12.85 -3.34 2.04
CA THR A 15 13.47 -4.20 3.06
C THR A 15 12.68 -5.44 3.43
N LYS A 16 11.37 -5.50 3.14
CA LYS A 16 10.45 -6.59 3.59
C LYS A 16 9.51 -7.08 2.49
N LEU A 17 9.99 -7.12 1.24
CA LEU A 17 9.15 -7.49 0.10
C LEU A 17 8.58 -8.91 0.26
N GLU A 18 9.43 -9.88 0.58
CA GLU A 18 9.04 -11.29 0.63
C GLU A 18 8.10 -11.57 1.81
N GLU A 19 8.35 -10.96 2.97
CA GLU A 19 7.49 -11.08 4.15
C GLU A 19 6.12 -10.46 3.91
N LEU A 20 6.08 -9.30 3.24
CA LEU A 20 4.83 -8.62 2.90
C LEU A 20 4.04 -9.40 1.85
N ARG A 21 4.72 -9.98 0.87
CA ARG A 21 4.10 -10.87 -0.13
C ARG A 21 3.51 -12.11 0.54
N PHE A 22 4.28 -12.78 1.39
CA PHE A 22 3.82 -13.95 2.14
C PHE A 22 2.57 -13.63 2.99
N LEU A 23 2.58 -12.48 3.67
CA LEU A 23 1.42 -12.00 4.42
C LEU A 23 0.21 -11.77 3.51
N ALA A 24 0.39 -11.08 2.38
CA ALA A 24 -0.68 -10.79 1.43
C ALA A 24 -1.28 -12.06 0.80
N GLU A 25 -0.45 -13.06 0.49
CA GLU A 25 -0.89 -14.37 0.01
C GLU A 25 -1.70 -15.11 1.06
N THR A 26 -1.23 -15.10 2.32
CA THR A 26 -1.95 -15.71 3.44
C THR A 26 -3.30 -15.03 3.65
N VAL A 27 -3.35 -13.70 3.70
CA VAL A 27 -4.59 -12.92 3.84
C VAL A 27 -5.56 -13.23 2.70
N ARG A 28 -5.09 -13.20 1.45
CA ARG A 28 -5.92 -13.51 0.27
C ARG A 28 -6.50 -14.92 0.34
N SER A 29 -5.67 -15.91 0.68
CA SER A 29 -6.07 -17.31 0.79
C SER A 29 -7.08 -17.54 1.93
N SER A 30 -6.81 -16.98 3.11
CA SER A 30 -7.71 -17.07 4.27
C SER A 30 -9.06 -16.40 3.99
N LEU A 31 -9.05 -15.19 3.42
CA LEU A 31 -10.29 -14.49 3.11
C LEU A 31 -11.11 -15.23 2.05
N ALA A 32 -10.49 -15.75 0.99
CA ALA A 32 -11.17 -16.57 -0.02
C ALA A 32 -11.79 -17.84 0.59
N THR A 33 -11.10 -18.48 1.53
CA THR A 33 -11.59 -19.66 2.24
C THR A 33 -12.80 -19.33 3.12
N PHE A 34 -12.71 -18.26 3.91
CA PHE A 34 -13.77 -17.84 4.83
C PHE A 34 -14.97 -17.20 4.12
N SER A 35 -14.77 -16.64 2.92
CA SER A 35 -15.84 -16.05 2.12
C SER A 35 -16.57 -17.05 1.22
N SER A 36 -16.28 -18.36 1.33
CA SER A 36 -16.85 -19.40 0.45
C SER A 36 -18.39 -19.49 0.45
N SER A 37 -19.06 -18.94 1.47
CA SER A 37 -20.52 -18.83 1.57
C SER A 37 -21.08 -17.42 1.26
N SER A 38 -20.21 -16.45 0.97
CA SER A 38 -20.58 -15.04 0.70
C SER A 38 -20.50 -14.72 -0.79
N SER A 39 -21.34 -13.78 -1.25
CA SER A 39 -21.32 -13.28 -2.63
C SER A 39 -20.32 -12.12 -2.85
N SER A 40 -19.67 -11.64 -1.77
CA SER A 40 -18.74 -10.51 -1.84
C SER A 40 -17.38 -10.98 -2.37
N LYS A 41 -16.89 -10.32 -3.43
CA LYS A 41 -15.52 -10.53 -3.92
C LYS A 41 -14.53 -9.83 -3.00
N VAL A 42 -13.41 -10.47 -2.72
CA VAL A 42 -12.33 -9.90 -1.91
C VAL A 42 -11.16 -9.52 -2.81
N GLU A 43 -10.64 -8.30 -2.65
CA GLU A 43 -9.41 -7.82 -3.30
C GLU A 43 -8.35 -7.59 -2.22
N VAL A 44 -7.13 -8.07 -2.44
CA VAL A 44 -5.98 -7.77 -1.57
C VAL A 44 -4.98 -6.94 -2.37
N VAL A 45 -4.61 -5.79 -1.81
CA VAL A 45 -3.72 -4.79 -2.42
C VAL A 45 -2.51 -4.63 -1.53
N ILE A 46 -1.32 -4.68 -2.12
CA ILE A 46 -0.08 -4.38 -1.40
C ILE A 46 0.21 -2.89 -1.54
N VAL A 47 0.58 -2.25 -0.44
CA VAL A 47 0.90 -0.82 -0.38
C VAL A 47 2.32 -0.64 0.12
N ASP A 48 3.16 -0.07 -0.73
CA ASP A 48 4.55 0.22 -0.42
C ASP A 48 4.70 1.56 0.30
N VAL A 49 5.26 1.53 1.51
CA VAL A 49 5.57 2.71 2.33
C VAL A 49 7.07 2.84 2.59
N SER A 50 7.90 2.31 1.70
CA SER A 50 9.36 2.44 1.79
C SER A 50 9.80 3.90 1.75
N ALA A 51 10.58 4.28 2.76
CA ALA A 51 11.19 5.61 2.89
C ALA A 51 12.67 5.63 2.44
N GLY A 52 13.26 4.49 2.07
CA GLY A 52 14.62 4.40 1.55
C GLY A 52 14.75 4.87 0.09
N GLN A 53 15.96 4.77 -0.48
CA GLN A 53 16.21 5.16 -1.87
C GLN A 53 15.85 4.06 -2.89
N LYS A 54 15.72 2.81 -2.42
CA LYS A 54 15.39 1.68 -3.27
C LYS A 54 13.90 1.71 -3.59
N GLU A 55 13.58 1.76 -4.89
CA GLU A 55 12.21 1.68 -5.37
C GLU A 55 11.83 0.24 -5.70
N THR A 56 10.55 -0.08 -5.49
CA THR A 56 9.93 -1.32 -5.94
C THR A 56 8.85 -0.95 -6.95
N GLU A 57 9.01 -1.38 -8.20
CA GLU A 57 8.17 -0.90 -9.29
C GLU A 57 6.80 -1.61 -9.33
N SER A 58 6.77 -2.93 -9.17
CA SER A 58 5.52 -3.68 -9.19
C SER A 58 5.67 -5.12 -8.69
N LEU A 59 4.53 -5.74 -8.36
CA LEU A 59 4.38 -7.16 -8.10
C LEU A 59 3.35 -7.73 -9.07
N SER A 60 3.71 -8.72 -9.90
CA SER A 60 2.84 -9.25 -10.96
C SER A 60 1.54 -9.87 -10.46
N ASP A 61 1.55 -10.41 -9.24
CA ASP A 61 0.48 -11.28 -8.73
C ASP A 61 -0.49 -10.55 -7.80
N PHE A 62 -0.25 -9.25 -7.57
CA PHE A 62 -1.03 -8.40 -6.68
C PHE A 62 -1.23 -7.03 -7.29
N LYS A 63 -2.39 -6.43 -7.01
CA LYS A 63 -2.52 -4.99 -7.17
C LYS A 63 -1.56 -4.32 -6.18
N PHE A 64 -0.76 -3.39 -6.69
CA PHE A 64 0.33 -2.78 -5.97
C PHE A 64 0.21 -1.27 -6.03
N VAL A 65 0.27 -0.60 -4.88
CA VAL A 65 0.37 0.85 -4.77
C VAL A 65 1.81 1.19 -4.42
N THR A 66 2.48 1.87 -5.33
CA THR A 66 3.87 2.29 -5.15
C THR A 66 3.97 3.44 -4.14
N ARG A 67 5.14 3.59 -3.50
CA ARG A 67 5.44 4.78 -2.69
C ARG A 67 5.23 6.09 -3.45
N ASN A 68 5.53 6.10 -4.76
CA ASN A 68 5.44 7.31 -5.58
C ASN A 68 3.98 7.69 -5.84
N GLU A 69 3.09 6.72 -6.05
CA GLU A 69 1.64 6.97 -6.12
C GLU A 69 1.08 7.50 -4.80
N LEU A 70 1.52 6.99 -3.65
CA LEU A 70 1.13 7.52 -2.34
C LEU A 70 1.56 8.97 -2.16
N LEU A 71 2.83 9.27 -2.47
CA LEU A 71 3.37 10.63 -2.37
C LEU A 71 2.68 11.59 -3.33
N LEU A 72 2.38 11.16 -4.55
CA LEU A 72 1.61 11.94 -5.54
C LEU A 72 0.17 12.18 -5.09
N CYS A 73 -0.46 11.21 -4.44
CA CYS A 73 -1.80 11.37 -3.89
C CYS A 73 -1.79 12.43 -2.78
N TYR A 74 -0.81 12.36 -1.88
CA TYR A 74 -0.66 13.31 -0.80
C TYR A 74 -0.29 14.72 -1.29
N SER A 75 0.64 14.85 -2.25
CA SER A 75 1.06 16.14 -2.81
C SER A 75 -0.11 16.91 -3.45
N LYS A 76 -0.96 16.19 -4.20
CA LYS A 76 -2.19 16.75 -4.80
C LYS A 76 -3.15 17.29 -3.75
N SER A 77 -3.22 16.65 -2.57
CA SER A 77 -4.09 17.12 -1.49
C SER A 77 -3.56 18.36 -0.77
N VAL A 78 -2.23 18.50 -0.67
CA VAL A 78 -1.61 19.66 0.00
C VAL A 78 -1.36 20.83 -0.96
N GLY A 79 -1.80 20.73 -2.22
CA GLY A 79 -1.68 21.80 -3.22
C GLY A 79 -0.24 22.15 -3.58
N GLY A 80 0.71 21.23 -3.37
CA GLY A 80 2.14 21.48 -3.46
C GLY A 80 2.85 20.80 -4.63
N ASN A 81 4.14 21.10 -4.77
CA ASN A 81 5.07 20.41 -5.66
C ASN A 81 5.18 18.90 -5.33
N PRO A 82 5.70 18.07 -6.25
CA PRO A 82 6.01 16.67 -5.96
C PRO A 82 6.83 16.56 -4.67
N ILE A 83 6.37 15.72 -3.74
CA ILE A 83 7.03 15.54 -2.46
C ILE A 83 8.28 14.69 -2.68
N VAL A 84 9.43 15.27 -2.38
CA VAL A 84 10.71 14.55 -2.29
C VAL A 84 10.90 14.14 -0.84
N LEU A 85 11.25 12.87 -0.61
CA LEU A 85 11.54 12.41 0.75
C LEU A 85 12.87 13.03 1.22
N PRO A 86 12.95 13.51 2.47
CA PRO A 86 14.19 13.99 3.06
C PRO A 86 15.18 12.84 3.27
N ASP A 87 16.47 13.19 3.37
CA ASP A 87 17.54 12.21 3.62
C ASP A 87 17.49 11.65 5.05
N ASP A 88 17.00 12.45 6.01
CA ASP A 88 16.78 11.95 7.36
C ASP A 88 15.67 10.90 7.36
N ARG A 89 16.02 9.69 7.82
CA ARG A 89 15.12 8.55 7.81
C ARG A 89 13.87 8.79 8.66
N GLY A 90 14.01 9.47 9.80
CA GLY A 90 12.90 9.75 10.70
C GLY A 90 11.90 10.69 10.06
N GLU A 91 12.39 11.78 9.46
CA GLU A 91 11.56 12.71 8.70
C GLU A 91 10.89 12.05 7.49
N ALA A 92 11.61 11.21 6.74
CA ALA A 92 11.07 10.51 5.58
C ALA A 92 9.94 9.56 5.96
N VAL A 93 10.09 8.81 7.06
CA VAL A 93 9.02 7.99 7.63
C VAL A 93 7.84 8.86 8.08
N GLY A 94 8.10 10.03 8.66
CA GLY A 94 7.07 10.99 9.05
C GLY A 94 6.23 11.48 7.86
N VAL A 95 6.87 11.81 6.73
CA VAL A 95 6.20 12.20 5.49
C VAL A 95 5.38 11.04 4.92
N MET A 96 5.97 9.84 4.83
CA MET A 96 5.27 8.66 4.31
C MET A 96 4.06 8.26 5.17
N SER A 97 4.18 8.39 6.49
CA SER A 97 3.06 8.14 7.42
C SER A 97 1.88 9.09 7.17
N LYS A 98 2.14 10.39 6.95
CA LYS A 98 1.10 11.36 6.57
C LYS A 98 0.49 11.03 5.20
N ALA A 99 1.31 10.62 4.24
CA ALA A 99 0.84 10.23 2.92
C ALA A 99 -0.07 8.99 2.97
N LEU A 100 0.32 7.96 3.72
CA LEU A 100 -0.49 6.77 3.96
C LEU A 100 -1.80 7.12 4.68
N GLN A 101 -1.74 7.96 5.72
CA GLN A 101 -2.94 8.39 6.44
C GLN A 101 -3.92 9.10 5.51
N HIS A 102 -3.43 9.97 4.62
CA HIS A 102 -4.25 10.64 3.62
C HIS A 102 -4.88 9.64 2.65
N PHE A 103 -4.09 8.69 2.13
CA PHE A 103 -4.57 7.64 1.24
C PHE A 103 -5.69 6.81 1.87
N ILE A 104 -5.50 6.32 3.09
CA ILE A 104 -6.51 5.49 3.79
C ILE A 104 -7.80 6.27 4.06
N LYS A 105 -7.71 7.56 4.41
CA LYS A 105 -8.90 8.41 4.68
C LYS A 105 -9.67 8.83 3.42
N LYS A 106 -9.03 8.75 2.26
CA LYS A 106 -9.66 9.07 0.98
C LYS A 106 -10.48 7.91 0.43
N VAL A 107 -10.12 6.68 0.82
CA VAL A 107 -10.88 5.45 0.57
C VAL A 107 -12.07 5.39 1.52
#